data_AF-A0A7C1VPB1-F1
#
_entry.id   AF-A0A7C1VPB1-F1
#
_cell.length_a   1.000
_cell.length_b   1.000
_cell.length_c   1.000
_cell.angle_alpha   90.00
_cell.angle_beta   90.00
_cell.angle_gamma   90.00
#
_symmetry.space_group_name_H-M   'P 1'
#
loop_
_entity.id
_entity.type
_entity.pdbx_description
1 polymer ?
#
loop_
_entity_poly.entity_id
_entity_poly.type
_entity_poly.pdbx_seq_one_letter_code
_entity_poly.pdbx_strand_id
1 'polypeptide(L)'
;MWKMYGTWPFSMCLINLWAAIHIEDWEGYNSGGDWQFERIALKMDQIRELNPPSDPAKPSDSRGKGYIKQYGDRSWELDALSPATMNGLIMDSVTEITDDNLLYEVEQREQRHKETMQVAIDGMDFSDDEA
;
A
#
# COMPACT_ATOMS: atom_id res chain seq x y z
N MET A 1 8.39 27.01 -16.80
CA MET A 1 7.15 27.36 -16.10
C MET A 1 6.16 26.24 -16.35
N TRP A 2 6.19 25.20 -15.53
CA TRP A 2 5.26 24.06 -15.66
C TRP A 2 4.15 24.25 -14.63
N LYS A 3 2.92 24.45 -15.09
CA LYS A 3 1.75 24.49 -14.23
C LYS A 3 1.26 23.05 -14.01
N MET A 4 1.31 22.65 -12.75
CA MET A 4 0.56 21.54 -12.17
C MET A 4 -0.94 21.78 -12.37
N TYR A 5 -1.66 20.81 -12.94
CA TYR A 5 -3.04 20.50 -12.54
C TYR A 5 -3.29 19.02 -12.84
N GLY A 6 -3.51 18.26 -11.78
CA GLY A 6 -3.79 16.83 -11.81
C GLY A 6 -4.09 16.40 -10.39
N THR A 7 -5.19 16.91 -9.84
CA THR A 7 -5.83 16.31 -8.67
C THR A 7 -6.48 15.00 -9.10
N TRP A 8 -6.58 14.08 -8.13
CA TRP A 8 -7.30 12.79 -8.11
C TRP A 8 -6.46 11.53 -8.45
N PRO A 9 -6.74 10.37 -7.81
CA PRO A 9 -7.15 10.18 -6.41
C PRO A 9 -6.57 8.92 -5.72
N PHE A 10 -6.86 8.83 -4.43
CA PHE A 10 -6.68 7.75 -3.46
C PHE A 10 -7.12 6.31 -3.87
N SER A 11 -7.39 6.01 -5.15
CA SER A 11 -8.05 4.75 -5.55
C SER A 11 -7.19 3.77 -6.35
N MET A 12 -5.99 4.13 -6.82
CA MET A 12 -5.19 3.23 -7.69
C MET A 12 -3.96 2.62 -7.03
N CYS A 13 -3.49 3.14 -5.90
CA CYS A 13 -2.24 2.65 -5.31
C CYS A 13 -2.40 1.29 -4.60
N LEU A 14 -3.57 1.03 -3.99
CA LEU A 14 -3.87 -0.29 -3.40
C LEU A 14 -4.38 -1.31 -4.43
N ILE A 15 -4.97 -0.86 -5.55
CA ILE A 15 -5.42 -1.77 -6.61
C ILE A 15 -4.23 -2.28 -7.42
N ASN A 16 -3.27 -1.43 -7.76
CA ASN A 16 -2.13 -1.86 -8.57
C ASN A 16 -1.15 -2.75 -7.79
N LEU A 17 -1.06 -2.60 -6.46
CA LEU A 17 -0.30 -3.53 -5.62
C LEU A 17 -1.01 -4.89 -5.48
N TRP A 18 -2.34 -4.91 -5.46
CA TRP A 18 -3.11 -6.16 -5.43
C TRP A 18 -3.15 -6.85 -6.80
N ALA A 19 -3.13 -6.08 -7.90
CA ALA A 19 -3.03 -6.58 -9.27
C ALA A 19 -1.64 -7.15 -9.61
N ALA A 20 -0.57 -6.59 -9.05
CA ALA A 20 0.75 -7.20 -9.09
C ALA A 20 0.84 -8.47 -8.23
N ILE A 21 -0.04 -8.61 -7.23
CA ILE A 21 -0.03 -9.74 -6.31
C ILE A 21 -0.97 -10.88 -6.70
N HIS A 22 -2.12 -10.75 -7.40
CA HIS A 22 -2.87 -11.91 -7.97
C HIS A 22 -4.17 -11.45 -8.67
N ILE A 23 -4.20 -11.28 -10.00
CA ILE A 23 -5.37 -11.56 -10.87
C ILE A 23 -4.81 -11.92 -12.25
N GLU A 24 -4.62 -13.19 -12.54
CA GLU A 24 -5.40 -14.03 -13.47
C GLU A 24 -4.88 -15.48 -13.26
N ASP A 25 -5.78 -16.47 -13.33
CA ASP A 25 -5.55 -17.93 -13.14
C ASP A 25 -5.62 -18.47 -11.69
N TRP A 26 -6.85 -18.59 -11.16
CA TRP A 26 -7.13 -19.31 -9.90
C TRP A 26 -7.34 -20.83 -10.08
N GLU A 27 -6.70 -21.43 -11.09
CA GLU A 27 -6.51 -22.88 -11.20
C GLU A 27 -5.03 -23.15 -11.47
N GLY A 28 -4.22 -23.29 -10.42
CA GLY A 28 -2.88 -23.90 -10.58
C GLY A 28 -1.71 -23.27 -9.84
N TYR A 29 -1.89 -22.26 -8.99
CA TYR A 29 -0.76 -21.77 -8.18
C TYR A 29 -0.53 -22.66 -6.94
N ASN A 30 0.13 -23.79 -7.17
CA ASN A 30 0.87 -24.48 -6.12
C ASN A 30 2.09 -23.60 -5.79
N SER A 31 1.92 -22.57 -4.96
CA SER A 31 3.03 -21.69 -4.53
C SER A 31 3.97 -22.46 -3.61
N GLY A 32 4.88 -23.24 -4.19
CA GLY A 32 6.13 -23.64 -3.53
C GLY A 32 7.09 -22.46 -3.33
N GLY A 33 6.57 -21.24 -3.12
CA GLY A 33 7.32 -20.03 -2.92
C GLY A 33 7.38 -19.66 -1.44
N ASP A 34 8.58 -19.33 -0.97
CA ASP A 34 8.78 -18.82 0.38
C ASP A 34 8.11 -17.45 0.51
N TRP A 35 7.05 -17.36 1.31
CA TRP A 35 6.43 -16.08 1.66
C TRP A 35 7.19 -15.48 2.85
N GLN A 36 7.50 -14.19 2.76
CA GLN A 36 8.11 -13.45 3.84
C GLN A 36 7.08 -12.49 4.45
N PHE A 37 7.08 -12.40 5.78
CA PHE A 37 6.21 -11.51 6.52
C PHE A 37 7.05 -10.49 7.27
N GLU A 38 6.91 -9.21 6.89
CA GLU A 38 7.56 -8.10 7.54
C GLU A 38 6.55 -7.28 8.36
N ARG A 39 6.86 -7.02 9.63
CA ARG A 39 6.05 -6.15 10.49
C ARG A 39 6.56 -4.72 10.38
N ILE A 40 5.71 -3.84 9.90
CA ILE A 40 5.96 -2.39 9.92
C ILE A 40 5.68 -1.88 11.34
N ALA A 41 6.67 -1.24 11.95
CA ALA A 41 6.57 -0.63 13.28
C ALA A 41 7.17 0.78 13.26
N LEU A 42 6.72 1.64 14.17
CA LEU A 42 7.23 3.00 14.28
C LEU A 42 8.70 2.99 14.75
N LYS A 43 9.60 3.52 13.92
CA LYS A 43 11.03 3.63 14.23
C LYS A 43 11.25 4.74 15.26
N MET A 44 12.27 4.63 16.11
CA MET A 44 12.55 5.65 17.13
C MET A 44 12.87 7.03 16.54
N ASP A 45 13.46 7.09 15.34
CA ASP A 45 13.70 8.36 14.66
C ASP A 45 12.38 9.02 14.22
N GLN A 46 11.42 8.24 13.73
CA GLN A 46 10.08 8.71 13.41
C GLN A 46 9.34 9.22 14.66
N ILE A 47 9.51 8.56 15.81
CA ILE A 47 8.97 9.02 17.10
C ILE A 47 9.54 10.38 17.49
N ARG A 48 10.86 10.58 17.34
CA ARG A 48 11.52 11.85 17.68
C ARG A 48 11.07 12.99 16.78
N GLU A 49 10.85 12.70 15.50
CA GLU A 49 10.42 13.69 14.52
C GLU A 49 8.94 14.06 14.66
N LEU A 50 8.07 13.05 14.76
CA LEU A 50 6.62 13.24 14.80
C LEU A 50 6.12 13.62 16.20
N ASN A 51 6.92 13.36 17.23
CA ASN A 51 6.62 13.57 18.65
C ASN A 51 5.17 13.13 19.03
N PRO A 52 4.76 11.88 18.72
CA PRO A 52 3.41 11.43 19.04
C PRO A 52 3.20 11.30 20.55
N PRO A 53 1.96 11.38 21.03
CA PRO A 53 1.66 11.13 22.43
C PRO A 53 2.14 9.73 22.82
N SER A 54 2.77 9.61 23.99
CA SER A 54 3.26 8.35 24.52
C SER A 54 2.43 7.85 25.69
N ASP A 55 2.42 6.54 25.82
CA ASP A 55 1.88 5.81 26.96
C ASP A 55 2.99 5.12 27.77
N PRO A 56 2.70 4.70 29.01
CA PRO A 56 3.61 3.85 29.75
C PRO A 56 3.76 2.49 29.06
N ALA A 57 5.01 2.05 28.87
CA ALA A 57 5.29 0.73 28.31
C ALA A 57 4.77 -0.36 29.26
N LYS A 58 4.15 -1.40 28.70
CA LYS A 58 3.49 -2.46 29.48
C LYS A 58 4.48 -3.54 29.94
N PRO A 59 4.88 -3.59 31.22
CA PRO A 59 5.90 -4.54 31.70
C PRO A 59 5.36 -5.97 31.81
N SER A 60 4.03 -6.14 31.87
CA SER A 60 3.36 -7.44 31.90
C SER A 60 3.28 -8.11 30.53
N ASP A 61 3.56 -7.38 29.44
CA ASP A 61 3.68 -7.98 28.12
C ASP A 61 4.95 -8.85 28.03
N SER A 62 4.83 -10.00 27.36
CA SER A 62 5.95 -10.92 27.12
C SER A 62 7.20 -10.25 26.52
N ARG A 63 7.00 -9.21 25.70
CA ARG A 63 8.05 -8.43 25.04
C ARG A 63 8.42 -7.15 25.82
N GLY A 64 7.59 -6.75 26.77
CA GLY A 64 7.70 -5.47 27.49
C GLY A 64 9.00 -5.29 28.25
N LYS A 65 9.50 -6.33 28.94
CA LYS A 65 10.77 -6.24 29.69
C LYS A 65 11.97 -5.95 28.78
N GLY A 66 12.02 -6.59 27.62
CA GLY A 66 13.08 -6.38 26.63
C GLY A 66 12.98 -5.00 26.01
N TYR A 67 11.77 -4.60 25.61
CA TYR A 67 11.48 -3.27 25.09
C TYR A 67 11.90 -2.17 26.07
N ILE A 68 11.51 -2.27 27.35
CA ILE A 68 11.83 -1.26 28.37
C ILE A 68 13.34 -1.11 28.56
N LYS A 69 14.06 -2.23 28.58
CA LYS A 69 15.53 -2.22 28.70
C LYS A 69 16.20 -1.52 27.51
N GLN A 70 15.62 -1.63 26.31
CA GLN A 70 16.23 -1.14 25.08
C GLN A 70 15.78 0.29 24.71
N TYR A 71 14.51 0.62 24.93
CA TYR A 71 13.87 1.83 24.41
C TYR A 71 13.29 2.75 25.50
N GLY A 72 13.18 2.26 26.75
CA GLY A 72 12.66 3.02 27.89
C GLY A 72 11.24 2.64 28.31
N ASP A 73 10.74 3.32 29.35
CA ASP A 73 9.45 3.04 29.99
C ASP A 73 8.24 3.68 29.27
N ARG A 74 8.46 4.26 28.10
CA ARG A 74 7.43 4.88 27.26
C ARG A 74 7.25 4.06 25.99
N SER A 75 6.01 3.86 25.57
CA SER A 75 5.62 3.24 24.31
C SER A 75 4.73 4.18 23.51
N TRP A 76 4.64 3.94 22.20
CA TRP A 76 3.82 4.71 21.28
C TRP A 76 2.97 3.75 20.46
N GLU A 77 1.70 4.08 20.33
CA GLU A 77 0.79 3.35 19.47
C GLU A 77 0.80 3.94 18.06
N LEU A 78 0.55 3.11 17.06
CA LEU A 78 0.54 3.56 15.67
C LEU A 78 -0.67 4.47 15.38
N ASP A 79 -1.78 4.24 16.07
CA ASP A 79 -3.01 5.05 15.99
C ASP A 79 -2.88 6.43 16.65
N ALA A 80 -1.78 6.69 17.36
CA ALA A 80 -1.42 8.02 17.86
C ALA A 80 -1.02 8.98 16.72
N LEU A 81 -0.76 8.46 15.52
CA LEU A 81 -0.45 9.25 14.34
C LEU A 81 -1.70 9.73 13.60
N SER A 82 -1.59 10.87 12.92
CA SER A 82 -2.67 11.33 12.04
C SER A 82 -2.89 10.33 10.90
N PRO A 83 -4.13 10.19 10.36
CA PRO A 83 -4.40 9.32 9.23
C PRO A 83 -3.52 9.60 8.01
N ALA A 84 -3.18 10.87 7.76
CA ALA A 84 -2.30 11.26 6.66
C ALA A 84 -0.86 10.77 6.87
N THR A 85 -0.34 10.89 8.10
CA THR A 85 1.00 10.41 8.46
C THR A 85 1.06 8.89 8.39
N MET A 86 0.06 8.20 8.94
CA MET A 86 -0.08 6.74 8.86
C MET A 86 -0.05 6.27 7.40
N ASN A 87 -0.82 6.93 6.52
CA ASN A 87 -0.89 6.60 5.11
C ASN A 87 0.47 6.77 4.41
N GLY A 88 1.22 7.84 4.74
CA GLY A 88 2.57 8.05 4.24
C GLY A 88 3.52 6.91 4.64
N LEU A 89 3.54 6.54 5.93
CA LEU A 89 4.41 5.46 6.43
C LEU A 89 4.12 4.11 5.77
N ILE A 90 2.84 3.78 5.58
CA ILE A 90 2.43 2.56 4.89
C ILE A 90 2.88 2.62 3.44
N MET A 91 2.64 3.73 2.75
CA MET A 91 3.01 3.92 1.35
C MET A 91 4.52 3.76 1.15
N ASP A 92 5.33 4.40 2.00
CA ASP A 92 6.78 4.33 1.93
C ASP A 92 7.27 2.88 2.14
N SER A 93 6.74 2.20 3.15
CA SER A 93 7.12 0.82 3.47
C SER A 93 6.73 -0.16 2.36
N VAL A 94 5.56 0.02 1.78
CA VAL A 94 5.08 -0.79 0.65
C VAL A 94 5.92 -0.54 -0.58
N THR A 95 6.20 0.72 -0.90
CA THR A 95 7.01 1.10 -2.06
C THR A 95 8.42 0.52 -1.95
N GLU A 96 9.02 0.55 -0.76
CA GLU A 96 10.37 0.01 -0.50
C GLU A 96 10.49 -1.48 -0.85
N ILE A 97 9.44 -2.27 -0.63
CA ILE A 97 9.42 -3.71 -0.91
C ILE A 97 8.83 -4.07 -2.28
N THR A 98 8.36 -3.08 -3.05
CA THR A 98 7.73 -3.30 -4.36
C THR A 98 8.82 -3.39 -5.44
N ASP A 99 8.70 -4.38 -6.33
CA ASP A 99 9.56 -4.46 -7.52
C ASP A 99 9.00 -3.55 -8.62
N ASP A 100 9.68 -2.43 -8.85
CA ASP A 100 9.30 -1.42 -9.84
C ASP A 100 9.20 -1.98 -11.28
N ASN A 101 9.99 -2.99 -11.64
CA ASN A 101 9.94 -3.57 -12.98
C ASN A 101 8.67 -4.41 -13.14
N LEU A 102 8.36 -5.26 -12.15
CA LEU A 102 7.12 -6.04 -12.15
C LEU A 102 5.90 -5.11 -12.13
N LEU A 103 5.95 -4.05 -11.32
CA LEU A 103 4.89 -3.05 -11.28
C LEU A 103 4.69 -2.40 -12.66
N TYR A 104 5.77 -1.96 -13.30
CA TYR A 104 5.71 -1.37 -14.64
C TYR A 104 5.12 -2.33 -15.68
N GLU A 105 5.54 -3.60 -15.67
CA GLU A 105 5.01 -4.62 -16.59
C GLU A 105 3.50 -4.82 -16.42
N VAL A 106 3.03 -4.85 -15.17
CA VAL A 106 1.61 -4.97 -14.83
C VAL A 106 0.84 -3.73 -15.30
N GLU A 107 1.37 -2.53 -15.08
CA GLU A 107 0.75 -1.28 -15.55
C GLU A 107 0.62 -1.24 -17.08
N GLN A 108 1.65 -1.67 -17.81
CA GLN A 108 1.59 -1.74 -19.28
C GLN A 108 0.55 -2.76 -19.75
N ARG A 109 0.39 -3.88 -19.04
CA ARG A 109 -0.65 -4.89 -19.34
C ARG A 109 -2.04 -4.32 -19.12
N GLU A 110 -2.28 -3.68 -17.97
CA GLU A 110 -3.56 -3.03 -17.67
C GLU A 110 -3.92 -1.96 -18.70
N GLN A 111 -2.94 -1.16 -19.12
CA GLN A 111 -3.15 -0.10 -20.10
C GLN A 111 -3.59 -0.67 -21.45
N ARG A 112 -2.95 -1.75 -21.92
CA ARG A 112 -3.38 -2.46 -23.15
C ARG A 112 -4.80 -3.02 -23.04
N HIS A 113 -5.17 -3.54 -21.86
CA HIS A 113 -6.53 -4.05 -21.63
C HIS A 113 -7.56 -2.92 -21.69
N LYS A 114 -7.28 -1.77 -21.07
CA LYS A 114 -8.16 -0.59 -21.13
C LYS A 114 -8.32 -0.07 -22.55
N GLU A 115 -7.24 -0.01 -23.33
CA GLU A 115 -7.28 0.39 -24.74
C GLU A 115 -8.14 -0.56 -25.58
N THR A 116 -7.99 -1.87 -25.36
CA THR A 116 -8.80 -2.89 -26.05
C THR A 116 -10.28 -2.75 -25.71
N MET A 117 -10.62 -2.51 -24.44
CA MET A 117 -12.00 -2.27 -24.01
C MET A 117 -12.55 -0.97 -24.60
N GLN A 118 -11.76 0.10 -24.67
CA GLN A 118 -12.19 1.38 -25.24
C GLN A 118 -12.51 1.23 -26.73
N VAL A 119 -11.66 0.52 -27.49
CA VAL A 119 -11.93 0.23 -28.91
C VAL A 119 -13.22 -0.55 -29.09
N ALA A 120 -13.50 -1.52 -28.21
CA ALA A 120 -14.75 -2.28 -28.25
C ALA A 120 -15.97 -1.41 -27.96
N ILE A 121 -15.89 -0.51 -26.97
CA ILE A 121 -16.96 0.43 -26.62
C ILE A 121 -17.22 1.42 -27.77
N ASP A 122 -16.16 2.00 -28.35
CA ASP A 122 -16.27 2.98 -29.43
C ASP A 122 -16.85 2.37 -30.72
N GLY A 123 -16.67 1.06 -30.91
CA GLY A 123 -17.27 0.29 -32.00
C GLY A 123 -18.71 -0.17 -31.75
N MET A 124 -19.24 -0.01 -30.54
CA MET A 124 -20.63 -0.29 -30.23
C MET A 124 -21.48 0.95 -30.53
N ASP A 125 -22.23 0.88 -31.63
CA ASP A 125 -23.29 1.84 -31.89
C ASP A 125 -24.45 1.57 -30.93
N PHE A 126 -24.72 2.51 -30.03
CA PHE A 126 -25.85 2.45 -29.09
C PHE A 126 -27.14 3.02 -29.70
N SER A 127 -27.17 3.33 -31.00
CA SER A 127 -28.38 3.81 -31.67
C SER A 127 -29.27 2.67 -32.17
N ASP A 128 -29.79 1.85 -31.27
CA ASP A 128 -30.95 0.99 -31.54
C ASP A 128 -31.58 0.65 -30.19
N ASP A 129 -32.48 1.51 -29.69
CA ASP A 129 -33.58 1.19 -28.75
C ASP A 129 -34.32 2.48 -28.31
N GLU A 130 -34.96 3.17 -29.26
CA GLU A 130 -36.19 3.91 -28.94
C GLU A 130 -37.31 3.40 -29.88
N ALA A 131 -38.17 2.53 -29.34
CA ALA A 131 -39.41 2.07 -29.96
C ALA A 131 -40.54 2.08 -28.93
#